data_AF-A0A2T6FZ73-F1
#
_entry.id   AF-A0A2T6FZ73-F1
#
_cell.length_a   1.000
_cell.length_b   1.000
_cell.length_c   1.000
_cell.angle_alpha   90.00
_cell.angle_beta   90.00
_cell.angle_gamma   90.00
#
_symmetry.space_group_name_H-M   'P 1'
#
loop_
_entity.id
_entity.type
_entity.pdbx_description
1 polymer ?
#
loop_
_entity_poly.entity_id
_entity_poly.type
_entity_poly.pdbx_seq_one_letter_code
_entity_poly.pdbx_strand_id
1 'polypeptide(L)' 'MVAIAGILAVGAVIVWLEVPSLVRTKRKKELWVFSLLLALGLGLSIAKSLRLNIPNPLDWIAYLYKPVSDYVFGILKPSE' A
#
# COMPACT_ATOMS: atom_id res chain seq x y z
N MET A 1 6.49 -16.19 9.43
CA MET A 1 7.69 -15.68 10.13
C MET A 1 8.83 -15.36 9.16
N VAL A 2 9.25 -16.30 8.29
CA VAL A 2 10.31 -16.05 7.27
C VAL A 2 10.01 -14.84 6.38
N ALA A 3 8.76 -14.70 5.89
CA ALA A 3 8.36 -13.55 5.08
C ALA A 3 8.52 -12.20 5.82
N ILE A 4 8.12 -12.14 7.10
CA ILE A 4 8.26 -10.94 7.94
C ILE A 4 9.74 -10.61 8.17
N ALA A 5 10.57 -11.62 8.44
CA ALA A 5 12.01 -11.42 8.60
C ALA A 5 12.65 -10.87 7.30
N GLY A 6 12.24 -11.38 6.13
CA GLY A 6 12.68 -10.86 4.84
C GLY A 6 12.25 -9.41 4.62
N ILE A 7 10.99 -9.07 4.93
CA ILE A 7 10.47 -7.69 4.82
C ILE A 7 11.28 -6.73 5.71
N LEU A 8 11.54 -7.12 6.96
CA LEU A 8 12.33 -6.30 7.89
C LEU A 8 13.79 -6.17 7.44
N ALA A 9 14.40 -7.24 6.91
CA ALA A 9 15.76 -7.20 6.39
C ALA A 9 15.89 -6.22 5.21
N VAL A 10 14.95 -6.27 4.26
CA VAL A 10 14.91 -5.31 3.14
C VAL A 10 14.70 -3.88 3.66
N GLY A 11 13.77 -3.69 4.61
CA GLY A 11 13.56 -2.38 5.25
C GLY A 11 14.82 -1.82 5.90
N ALA A 12 15.58 -2.67 6.59
CA ALA A 12 16.85 -2.28 7.21
C ALA A 12 17.92 -1.86 6.18
N VAL A 13 18.00 -2.58 5.06
CA VAL A 13 18.90 -2.21 3.95
C VAL A 13 18.51 -0.86 3.35
N ILE A 14 17.23 -0.62 3.10
CA ILE A 14 16.74 0.67 2.58
C ILE A 14 17.09 1.82 3.54
N VAL A 15 16.84 1.63 4.84
CA VAL A 15 17.20 2.61 5.88
C VAL A 15 18.70 2.90 5.85
N TRP A 16 19.53 1.86 5.77
CA TRP A 16 20.98 2.03 5.78
C TRP A 16 21.50 2.78 4.55
N LEU A 17 20.88 2.61 3.39
CA LEU A 17 21.28 3.32 2.17
C LEU A 17 20.78 4.77 2.16
N GLU A 18 19.50 5.00 2.51
CA GLU A 18 18.86 6.31 2.33
C GLU A 18 19.01 7.25 3.54
N VAL A 19 18.88 6.76 4.77
CA VAL A 19 18.91 7.62 5.97
C VAL A 19 20.21 8.40 6.13
N PRO A 20 21.41 7.82 5.92
CA PRO A 20 22.66 8.59 6.02
C PRO A 20 22.72 9.74 5.01
N SER A 21 22.18 9.53 3.81
CA SER A 21 22.11 10.55 2.76
C SER A 21 21.19 11.71 3.18
N LEU A 22 20.00 11.40 3.69
CA LEU A 22 19.00 12.38 4.13
C LEU A 22 19.42 13.16 5.39
N VAL A 23 20.11 12.49 6.32
CA VAL A 23 20.64 13.12 7.54
C VAL A 23 21.78 14.08 7.20
N ARG A 24 22.69 13.70 6.29
CA ARG A 24 23.82 14.56 5.85
C ARG A 24 23.34 15.85 5.18
N THR A 25 22.23 15.81 4.46
CA THR A 25 21.63 16.99 3.81
C THR A 25 20.76 17.84 4.74
N LYS A 26 20.66 17.49 6.04
CA LYS A 26 19.84 18.17 7.08
C LYS A 26 18.35 18.34 6.71
N ARG A 27 17.84 17.56 5.76
CA ARG A 27 16.46 17.68 5.27
C ARG A 27 15.49 16.90 6.16
N LYS A 28 15.17 17.48 7.33
CA LYS A 28 14.27 16.87 8.33
C LYS A 28 12.89 16.53 7.78
N LYS A 29 12.34 17.37 6.87
CA LYS A 29 11.05 17.11 6.22
C LYS A 29 11.07 15.86 5.35
N GLU A 30 12.11 15.70 4.55
CA GLU A 30 12.27 14.54 3.67
C GLU A 30 12.48 13.27 4.49
N LEU A 31 13.27 13.33 5.56
CA LEU A 31 13.45 12.19 6.45
C LEU A 31 12.13 11.73 7.07
N TRP A 32 11.25 12.70 7.42
CA TRP A 32 9.94 12.40 7.98
C TRP A 32 9.01 11.75 6.95
N VAL A 33 8.95 12.28 5.72
CA VAL A 33 8.14 11.70 4.63
C VAL A 33 8.66 10.32 4.26
N PHE A 34 9.98 10.15 4.11
CA PHE A 34 10.61 8.85 3.86
C PHE A 34 10.24 7.83 4.95
N SER A 35 10.41 8.21 6.22
CA SER A 35 10.13 7.30 7.35
C SER A 35 8.65 6.91 7.39
N LEU A 36 7.74 7.85 7.13
CA LEU A 36 6.31 7.58 7.06
C LEU A 36 5.98 6.61 5.92
N LEU A 37 6.47 6.87 4.71
CA LEU A 37 6.23 6.01 3.55
C LEU A 37 6.82 4.61 3.75
N LEU A 38 8.03 4.51 4.31
CA LEU A 38 8.66 3.24 4.62
C LEU A 38 7.88 2.47 5.68
N ALA A 39 7.46 3.14 6.76
CA ALA A 39 6.65 2.53 7.80
C ALA A 39 5.30 2.01 7.26
N LEU A 40 4.65 2.77 6.38
CA LEU A 40 3.42 2.34 5.71
C LEU A 40 3.66 1.12 4.81
N GLY A 41 4.70 1.13 3.99
CA GLY A 41 5.04 0.02 3.10
C GLY A 41 5.39 -1.27 3.87
N LEU A 42 6.22 -1.16 4.91
CA LEU A 42 6.55 -2.28 5.79
C LEU A 42 5.32 -2.78 6.56
N GLY A 43 4.55 -1.86 7.14
CA GLY A 43 3.34 -2.18 7.88
C GLY A 43 2.31 -2.93 7.04
N LEU A 44 2.03 -2.44 5.82
CA LEU A 44 1.14 -3.12 4.87
C LEU A 44 1.68 -4.48 4.45
N SER A 45 2.98 -4.60 4.20
CA SER A 45 3.61 -5.87 3.81
C SER A 45 3.52 -6.92 4.93
N ILE A 46 3.76 -6.51 6.18
CA ILE A 46 3.64 -7.36 7.36
C ILE A 46 2.17 -7.73 7.60
N ALA A 47 1.25 -6.76 7.54
CA ALA A 47 -0.18 -6.99 7.71
C ALA A 47 -0.72 -7.99 6.67
N LYS A 48 -0.29 -7.85 5.41
CA LYS A 48 -0.59 -8.81 4.33
C LYS A 48 0.01 -10.19 4.63
N SER A 49 1.26 -10.26 5.12
CA SER A 49 1.90 -11.53 5.51
C SER A 49 1.19 -12.22 6.68
N LEU A 50 0.57 -11.45 7.58
CA LEU A 50 -0.24 -11.95 8.69
C LEU A 50 -1.66 -12.34 8.26
N ARG A 51 -1.99 -12.20 6.96
CA ARG A 51 -3.34 -12.40 6.42
C ARG A 51 -4.40 -11.58 7.16
N LEU A 52 -4.03 -10.38 7.64
CA LEU A 52 -5.00 -9.45 8.18
C LEU A 52 -5.96 -9.05 7.05
N ASN A 53 -7.25 -8.94 7.39
CA ASN A 53 -8.27 -8.55 6.44
C ASN A 53 -8.18 -7.04 6.20
N ILE A 54 -7.26 -6.64 5.33
CA ILE A 54 -7.07 -5.25 4.92
C ILE A 54 -8.15 -4.96 3.87
N PRO A 55 -9.03 -3.96 4.09
CA PRO A 55 -10.03 -3.59 3.09
C PRO A 55 -9.33 -3.23 1.79
N ASN A 56 -9.75 -3.87 0.70
CA ASN A 56 -9.17 -3.67 -0.61
C ASN A 56 -9.69 -2.35 -1.20
N PRO A 57 -8.83 -1.38 -1.56
CA PRO A 57 -9.27 -0.14 -2.18
C PRO A 57 -10.06 -0.35 -3.47
N LEU A 58 -9.80 -1.46 -4.19
CA LEU A 58 -10.57 -1.80 -5.38
C LEU A 58 -12.01 -2.12 -5.06
N ASP A 59 -12.33 -2.64 -3.86
CA ASP A 59 -13.71 -2.91 -3.47
C ASP A 59 -14.47 -1.59 -3.27
N TRP A 60 -13.80 -0.55 -2.79
CA TRP A 60 -14.39 0.78 -2.65
C TRP A 60 -14.61 1.44 -4.01
N ILE A 61 -13.65 1.28 -4.93
CA ILE A 61 -13.80 1.72 -6.31
C ILE A 61 -14.97 0.95 -6.95
N ALA A 62 -15.01 -0.37 -6.81
CA ALA A 62 -16.10 -1.19 -7.34
C ALA A 62 -17.46 -0.77 -6.77
N TYR A 63 -17.54 -0.47 -5.47
CA TYR A 63 -18.76 0.06 -4.85
C TYR A 63 -19.19 1.39 -5.47
N LEU A 64 -18.25 2.32 -5.69
CA LEU A 64 -18.51 3.62 -6.30
C LEU A 64 -18.96 3.50 -7.76
N TYR A 65 -18.39 2.55 -8.51
CA TYR A 65 -18.68 2.33 -9.93
C TYR A 65 -19.87 1.39 -10.17
N LYS A 66 -20.32 0.66 -9.14
CA LYS A 66 -21.47 -0.25 -9.20
C LYS A 66 -22.72 0.36 -9.86
N PRO A 67 -23.20 1.57 -9.51
CA PRO A 67 -24.39 2.14 -10.17
C PRO A 67 -24.20 2.37 -11.68
N VAL A 68 -23.00 2.74 -12.12
CA VAL A 68 -22.68 2.89 -13.55
C VAL A 68 -22.66 1.55 -14.24
N SER A 69 -22.05 0.54 -13.60
CA SER A 69 -22.03 -0.84 -14.07
C SER A 69 -23.45 -1.39 -14.23
N ASP A 70 -24.31 -1.21 -13.22
CA ASP A 70 -25.68 -1.68 -13.22
C ASP A 70 -26.52 -0.98 -14.30
N TYR A 71 -26.28 0.32 -14.56
CA TYR A 71 -26.91 1.05 -15.66
C TYR A 71 -26.49 0.51 -17.03
N VAL A 72 -25.19 0.32 -17.25
CA VAL A 72 -24.65 -0.19 -18.52
C VAL A 72 -25.12 -1.62 -18.77
N PHE A 73 -24.99 -2.52 -17.80
CA PHE A 73 -25.48 -3.90 -17.93
C PHE A 73 -27.00 -3.98 -17.99
N GLY A 74 -27.73 -3.05 -17.36
CA GLY A 74 -29.18 -2.94 -17.47
C GLY A 74 -29.66 -2.57 -18.88
N ILE A 75 -28.92 -1.72 -19.59
CA ILE A 75 -29.21 -1.36 -20.99
C ILE A 75 -28.80 -2.48 -21.96
N LEU A 76 -27.70 -3.17 -21.66
CA LEU A 76 -27.18 -4.25 -22.51
C LEU A 76 -27.92 -5.57 -22.31
N LYS A 77 -28.77 -5.70 -21.28
CA LYS A 77 -29.57 -6.90 -21.05
C LYS A 77 -30.55 -7.06 -22.22
N PRO A 78 -30.41 -8.11 -23.06
CA PRO A 78 -31.35 -8.33 -24.15
C PRO A 78 -32.73 -8.57 -23.54
N SER A 79 -33.76 -7.95 -24.12
CA SER A 79 -35.15 -8.32 -23.85
C SER A 79 -35.37 -9.75 -24.35
N GLU A 80 -35.31 -10.72 -23.45
CA GLU A 80 -35.94 -12.03 -23.66
C GLU A 80 -37.46 -11.91 -23.50
#